data_AF-A0A0P9FB50-F1
#
_entry.id   AF-A0A0P9FB50-F1
#
_cell.length_a   1.000
_cell.length_b   1.000
_cell.length_c   1.000
_cell.angle_alpha   90.00
_cell.angle_beta   90.00
_cell.angle_gamma   90.00
#
_symmetry.space_group_name_H-M   'P 1'
#
loop_
_entity.id
_entity.type
_entity.pdbx_description
1 polymer ?
#
loop_
_entity_poly.entity_id
_entity_poly.type
_entity_poly.pdbx_seq_one_letter_code
_entity_poly.pdbx_strand_id
1 'polypeptide(L)' 'MDGLEQTYGTRLRFMRVDFNSSDGQRLAQGYQVRGHLTIVLIDKTGTARATIVGVPTRERVEQAIKEVVP' A
#
# COMPACT_ATOMS: atom_id res chain seq x y z
N MET A 1 6.53 2.54 -11.32
CA MET A 1 5.60 1.55 -10.71
C MET A 1 4.77 0.88 -11.81
N ASP A 2 5.36 0.72 -12.99
CA ASP A 2 4.61 0.39 -14.19
C ASP A 2 4.32 -1.10 -14.26
N GLY A 3 3.04 -1.41 -14.47
CA GLY A 3 2.55 -2.77 -14.66
C GLY A 3 2.06 -3.49 -13.40
N LEU A 4 2.31 -3.01 -12.17
CA LEU A 4 1.74 -3.68 -10.97
C LEU A 4 0.21 -3.61 -10.95
N GLU A 5 -0.35 -2.45 -11.25
CA GLU A 5 -1.79 -2.27 -11.44
C GLU A 5 -2.34 -3.16 -12.57
N GLN A 6 -1.54 -3.38 -13.62
CA GLN A 6 -1.93 -4.20 -14.76
C GLN A 6 -1.87 -5.70 -14.45
N THR A 7 -0.88 -6.14 -13.66
CA THR A 7 -0.69 -7.55 -13.27
C THR A 7 -1.65 -7.97 -12.15
N TYR A 8 -1.90 -7.09 -11.18
CA TYR A 8 -2.66 -7.43 -9.97
C TYR A 8 -4.00 -6.71 -9.84
N GLY A 9 -4.39 -5.83 -10.76
CA GLY A 9 -5.60 -5.01 -10.65
C GLY A 9 -6.92 -5.79 -10.55
N THR A 10 -6.93 -7.07 -10.95
CA THR A 10 -8.09 -7.96 -10.74
C THR A 10 -8.15 -8.56 -9.33
N ARG A 11 -7.02 -8.58 -8.60
CA ARG A 11 -6.87 -9.17 -7.25
C ARG A 11 -6.66 -8.12 -6.16
N LEU A 12 -6.18 -6.94 -6.53
CA LEU A 12 -5.86 -5.83 -5.64
C LEU A 12 -6.50 -4.54 -6.11
N ARG A 13 -7.00 -3.77 -5.14
CA ARG A 13 -7.40 -2.38 -5.39
C ARG A 13 -6.21 -1.47 -5.06
N PHE A 14 -5.75 -0.72 -6.06
CA PHE A 14 -4.75 0.31 -5.87
C PHE A 14 -5.43 1.62 -5.49
N MET A 15 -4.99 2.23 -4.39
CA MET A 15 -5.51 3.49 -3.90
C MET A 15 -4.36 4.47 -3.70
N ARG A 16 -4.43 5.61 -4.40
CA ARG A 16 -3.55 6.75 -4.17
C ARG A 16 -4.20 7.64 -3.12
N VAL A 17 -3.49 7.87 -2.03
CA VAL A 17 -3.98 8.69 -0.91
C VAL A 17 -3.22 10.00 -0.93
N ASP A 18 -3.95 11.11 -1.01
CA ASP A 18 -3.38 12.43 -0.78
C ASP A 18 -3.26 12.67 0.73
N PHE A 19 -2.03 12.71 1.23
CA PHE A 19 -1.73 12.94 2.64
C PHE A 19 -2.25 14.30 3.15
N ASN A 20 -2.39 15.31 2.29
CA ASN A 20 -2.84 16.64 2.71
C ASN A 20 -4.36 16.74 2.88
N SER A 21 -5.11 15.74 2.41
CA SER A 21 -6.55 15.65 2.64
C SER A 21 -6.86 15.17 4.06
N SER A 22 -8.02 15.56 4.60
CA SER A 22 -8.48 15.13 5.93
C SER A 22 -8.58 13.60 6.06
N ASP A 23 -9.08 12.93 5.02
CA ASP A 23 -9.15 11.47 4.97
C ASP A 23 -7.76 10.82 4.87
N GLY A 24 -6.84 11.41 4.09
CA GLY A 24 -5.47 10.95 4.00
C GLY A 24 -4.71 11.04 5.32
N GLN A 25 -4.88 12.14 6.06
CA GLN A 25 -4.32 12.27 7.41
C GLN A 25 -4.91 11.24 8.37
N ARG A 26 -6.23 11.00 8.32
CA ARG A 26 -6.89 10.00 9.15
C ARG A 26 -6.37 8.59 8.86
N LEU A 27 -6.22 8.24 7.58
CA LEU A 27 -5.67 6.96 7.15
C LEU A 27 -4.19 6.82 7.57
N ALA A 28 -3.38 7.86 7.39
CA ALA A 28 -1.99 7.86 7.80
C ALA A 28 -1.84 7.65 9.31
N GLN A 29 -2.68 8.28 10.13
CA GLN A 29 -2.72 8.05 11.57
C GLN A 29 -3.16 6.62 11.91
N GLY A 30 -4.25 6.15 11.29
CA GLY A 30 -4.81 4.81 11.53
C GLY A 30 -3.84 3.68 11.21
N TYR A 31 -3.04 3.83 10.14
CA TYR A 31 -2.02 2.86 9.73
C TYR A 31 -0.60 3.24 10.20
N GLN A 32 -0.48 4.22 11.11
CA GLN A 32 0.79 4.65 11.69
C GLN A 32 1.88 4.98 10.66
N VAL A 33 1.52 5.62 9.55
CA VAL A 33 2.45 6.08 8.52
C VAL A 33 3.28 7.25 9.05
N ARG A 34 4.62 7.11 9.01
CA ARG A 34 5.57 8.07 9.63
C ARG A 34 6.48 8.80 8.63
N GLY A 35 6.33 8.56 7.33
CA GLY A 35 7.24 9.13 6.33
C GLY A 35 6.68 9.11 4.91
N HIS A 36 7.40 9.79 4.03
CA HIS A 36 7.10 9.86 2.60
C HIS A 36 8.26 9.26 1.80
N LEU A 37 8.05 8.45 0.76
CA LEU A 37 6.83 7.81 0.27
C LEU A 37 6.49 6.57 1.13
N THR A 38 5.21 6.26 1.37
CA THR A 38 4.82 5.04 2.10
C THR A 38 3.76 4.26 1.35
N ILE A 39 3.91 2.93 1.34
CA ILE A 39 2.92 1.99 0.81
C ILE A 39 2.48 1.08 1.94
N VAL A 40 1.17 0.97 2.12
CA VAL A 40 0.57 0.07 3.10
C VAL A 40 -0.22 -0.97 2.33
N LEU A 41 0.06 -2.25 2.58
CA LEU A 41 -0.71 -3.36 2.03
C LEU A 41 -1.69 -3.83 3.09
N ILE A 42 -2.96 -3.84 2.72
CA ILE A 42 -4.09 -4.07 3.63
C ILE A 42 -4.84 -5.30 3.12
N ASP A 43 -5.17 -6.23 4.03
CA ASP A 43 -5.99 -7.39 3.68
C ASP A 43 -7.49 -7.07 3.64
N LYS A 44 -8.31 -8.06 3.29
CA LYS A 44 -9.78 -7.92 3.22
C LYS A 44 -10.46 -7.54 4.55
N THR A 45 -9.76 -7.65 5.68
CA THR A 45 -10.26 -7.29 7.02
C THR A 45 -9.91 -5.85 7.41
N GLY A 46 -9.15 -5.14 6.57
CA GLY A 46 -8.62 -3.82 6.92
C GLY A 46 -7.33 -3.87 7.75
N THR A 47 -6.74 -5.06 7.93
CA THR A 47 -5.48 -5.19 8.68
C THR A 47 -4.28 -4.92 7.78
N ALA A 48 -3.39 -4.01 8.18
CA ALA A 48 -2.12 -3.81 7.49
C ALA A 48 -1.22 -5.04 7.69
N ARG A 49 -0.83 -5.67 6.58
CA ARG A 49 0.08 -6.83 6.57
C ARG A 49 1.52 -6.43 6.30
N ALA A 50 1.72 -5.38 5.52
CA ALA A 50 3.05 -4.83 5.26
C ALA A 50 3.01 -3.30 5.15
N THR A 51 4.11 -2.67 5.55
CA THR A 51 4.36 -1.25 5.35
C THR A 51 5.76 -1.07 4.76
N ILE A 52 5.83 -0.37 3.63
CA ILE A 52 7.08 -0.10 2.92
C ILE A 52 7.28 1.41 2.94
N VAL A 53 8.38 1.87 3.52
CA VAL A 53 8.74 3.28 3.62
C VAL A 53 9.91 3.58 2.67
N GLY A 54 9.86 4.73 2.01
CA GLY A 54 10.81 5.15 0.99
C GLY A 54 10.41 4.73 -0.41
N VAL A 55 11.33 4.90 -1.37
CA VAL A 55 11.12 4.48 -2.76
C VAL A 55 11.24 2.95 -2.81
N PRO A 56 10.15 2.21 -3.09
CA PRO A 56 10.20 0.76 -3.12
C PRO A 56 10.84 0.26 -4.42
N THR A 57 11.49 -0.90 -4.36
CA THR A 57 11.80 -1.69 -5.56
C THR A 57 10.57 -2.52 -5.96
N ARG A 58 10.47 -2.87 -7.25
CA ARG A 58 9.38 -3.71 -7.76
C ARG A 58 9.30 -5.05 -7.02
N GLU A 59 10.43 -5.72 -6.87
CA GLU A 59 10.54 -7.03 -6.23
C GLU A 59 10.01 -7.00 -4.79
N ARG A 60 10.33 -5.93 -4.03
CA ARG A 60 9.87 -5.77 -2.65
C ARG A 60 8.36 -5.61 -2.55
N VAL A 61 7.75 -4.90 -3.51
CA VAL A 61 6.29 -4.77 -3.57
C VAL A 61 5.64 -6.10 -3.95
N GLU A 62 6.19 -6.81 -4.94
CA GLU A 62 5.68 -8.13 -5.35
C GLU A 62 5.77 -9.17 -4.24
N GLN A 63 6.85 -9.16 -3.44
CA GLN A 63 6.95 -10.01 -2.25
C GLN A 63 5.86 -9.69 -1.23
N ALA A 64 5.67 -8.41 -0.89
CA ALA A 64 4.62 -8.00 0.03
C ALA A 64 3.21 -8.36 -0.47
N ILE A 65 2.96 -8.27 -1.78
CA ILE A 65 1.68 -8.67 -2.39
C ILE A 65 1.38 -10.15 -2.12
N LYS A 66 2.38 -11.03 -2.22
CA LYS A 66 2.22 -12.48 -1.97
C LYS A 66 1.80 -12.78 -0.53
N GLU A 67 2.10 -11.89 0.43
CA GLU A 67 1.68 -12.05 1.83
C GLU A 67 0.18 -11.75 2.03
N VAL A 68 -0.42 -10.98 1.12
CA VAL A 68 -1.83 -10.54 1.23
C VAL A 68 -2.74 -11.28 0.24
N VAL A 69 -2.19 -11.71 -0.89
CA VAL A 69 -2.93 -12.39 -1.95
C VAL A 69 -2.30 -13.77 -2.20
N PRO A 70 -2.85 -14.85 -1.59
CA PRO A 70 -2.45 -16.22 -1.91
C PRO A 70 -2.82 -16.57 -3.36
#